data_AF-M1AU61-F1
#
_entry.id   AF-M1AU61-F1
#
_cell.length_a   1.000
_cell.length_b   1.000
_cell.length_c   1.000
_cell.angle_alpha   90.00
_cell.angle_beta   90.00
_cell.angle_gamma   90.00
#
_symmetry.space_group_name_H-M   'P 1'
#
loop_
_entity.id
_entity.type
_entity.pdbx_description
1 polymer ?
#
loop_
_entity_poly.entity_id
_entity_poly.type
_entity_poly.pdbx_seq_one_letter_code
_entity_poly.pdbx_strand_id
1 'polypeptide(L)'
;MALAKNGAEIPLLPKTEQTLFTRENQQLILRAVFNVSTSIIGAGIMSVPATLKVLGVIPAFVLIILVALLVDISVEFMLRLTYRGESKTYAALMNESFGKIGSVAVQICIMITNLGCLIMYLIIIGDVLSGQGEHLGVLQEWLGIHWWNSRNFAILFIVLFVMLPLVLYRRIGQ
;
A
#
# COMPACT_ATOMS: atom_id res chain seq x y z
N MET A 1 -56.26 41.99 -19.79
CA MET A 1 -56.02 41.55 -18.41
C MET A 1 -54.77 40.67 -18.42
N ALA A 2 -53.67 41.24 -17.93
CA ALA A 2 -52.42 40.60 -17.48
C ALA A 2 -52.68 39.46 -16.47
N LEU A 3 -51.79 38.54 -16.08
CA LEU A 3 -50.43 38.10 -16.45
C LEU A 3 -50.23 36.72 -15.79
N ALA A 4 -49.19 36.01 -16.26
CA ALA A 4 -48.63 34.74 -15.78
C ALA A 4 -48.52 34.54 -14.26
N LYS A 5 -48.61 33.28 -13.81
CA LYS A 5 -47.89 32.81 -12.62
C LYS A 5 -47.27 31.43 -12.86
N ASN A 6 -45.95 31.48 -13.01
CA ASN A 6 -45.02 30.38 -13.19
C ASN A 6 -45.00 29.45 -11.96
N GLY A 7 -45.23 28.16 -12.17
CA GLY A 7 -44.66 27.10 -11.33
C GLY A 7 -43.52 26.50 -12.12
N ALA A 8 -42.32 27.08 -11.98
CA ALA A 8 -41.12 26.54 -12.60
C ALA A 8 -40.89 25.12 -12.06
N GLU A 9 -41.08 24.12 -12.91
CA GLU A 9 -40.53 22.79 -12.68
C GLU A 9 -39.03 22.95 -12.61
N ILE A 10 -38.49 22.86 -11.40
CA ILE A 10 -37.06 22.74 -11.16
C ILE A 10 -36.64 21.49 -11.95
N PRO A 11 -35.77 21.59 -12.96
CA PRO A 11 -35.38 20.42 -13.75
C PRO A 11 -34.76 19.38 -12.81
N LEU A 12 -35.52 18.32 -12.53
CA LEU A 12 -35.02 17.13 -11.87
C LEU A 12 -33.85 16.62 -12.74
N LEU A 13 -32.64 16.61 -12.17
CA LEU A 13 -31.45 16.02 -12.79
C LEU A 13 -31.83 14.70 -13.48
N PRO A 14 -31.40 14.46 -14.73
CA PRO A 14 -31.77 13.27 -15.48
C PRO A 14 -31.41 12.03 -14.66
N LYS A 15 -32.41 11.24 -14.27
CA LYS A 15 -32.27 10.01 -13.45
C LYS A 15 -31.12 9.13 -13.95
N THR A 16 -30.88 9.09 -15.26
CA THR A 16 -29.78 8.38 -15.91
C THR A 16 -28.40 8.82 -15.41
N GLU A 17 -28.11 10.13 -15.31
CA GLU A 17 -26.83 10.64 -14.78
C GLU A 17 -26.70 10.36 -13.28
N GLN A 18 -27.77 10.50 -12.50
CA GLN A 18 -27.74 10.16 -11.07
C GLN A 18 -27.48 8.67 -10.84
N THR A 19 -28.13 7.76 -11.59
CA THR A 19 -27.87 6.31 -11.50
C THR A 19 -26.47 5.94 -11.97
N LEU A 20 -25.92 6.62 -12.98
CA LEU A 20 -24.57 6.40 -13.46
C LEU A 20 -23.55 6.84 -12.40
N PHE A 21 -23.74 8.04 -11.84
CA PHE A 21 -22.89 8.59 -10.78
C PHE A 21 -22.89 7.71 -9.52
N THR A 22 -24.05 7.19 -9.08
CA THR A 22 -24.11 6.25 -7.94
C THR A 22 -23.40 4.93 -8.25
N ARG A 23 -23.53 4.40 -9.47
CA ARG A 23 -22.84 3.17 -9.89
C ARG A 23 -21.33 3.35 -9.99
N GLU A 24 -20.86 4.46 -10.54
CA GLU A 24 -19.43 4.77 -10.62
C GLU A 24 -18.82 4.91 -9.23
N ASN A 25 -19.46 5.66 -8.33
CA ASN A 25 -18.99 5.78 -6.94
C ASN A 25 -18.94 4.43 -6.23
N GLN A 26 -19.95 3.57 -6.42
CA GLN A 26 -19.94 2.21 -5.87
C GLN A 26 -18.76 1.39 -6.43
N GLN A 27 -18.46 1.49 -7.72
CA GLN A 27 -17.32 0.82 -8.32
C GLN A 27 -15.99 1.37 -7.81
N LEU A 28 -15.87 2.68 -7.62
CA LEU A 28 -14.66 3.30 -7.06
C LEU A 28 -14.39 2.84 -5.63
N ILE A 29 -15.43 2.77 -4.79
CA ILE A 29 -15.32 2.27 -3.42
C ILE A 29 -14.86 0.81 -3.43
N LEU A 30 -15.48 -0.05 -4.25
CA LEU A 30 -15.10 -1.45 -4.38
C LEU A 30 -13.64 -1.62 -4.82
N ARG A 31 -13.20 -0.85 -5.82
CA ARG A 31 -11.82 -0.88 -6.31
C ARG A 31 -10.82 -0.44 -5.24
N ALA A 32 -11.15 0.62 -4.49
CA ALA A 32 -10.31 1.10 -3.40
C ALA A 32 -10.18 0.07 -2.27
N VAL A 33 -11.32 -0.50 -1.82
CA VAL A 33 -11.33 -1.53 -0.78
C VAL A 33 -10.53 -2.75 -1.23
N PHE A 34 -10.78 -3.27 -2.44
CA PHE A 34 -10.07 -4.45 -2.94
C PHE A 34 -8.55 -4.23 -3.05
N ASN A 35 -8.13 -3.06 -3.53
CA ASN A 35 -6.71 -2.72 -3.64
C ASN A 35 -6.04 -2.65 -2.26
N VAL A 36 -6.68 -1.98 -1.30
CA VAL A 36 -6.18 -1.87 0.07
C VAL A 36 -6.13 -3.25 0.74
N SER A 37 -7.19 -4.05 0.63
CA SER A 37 -7.26 -5.40 1.20
C SER A 37 -6.17 -6.31 0.62
N THR A 38 -5.99 -6.33 -0.70
CA THR A 38 -4.97 -7.17 -1.35
C THR A 38 -3.56 -6.78 -0.90
N SER A 39 -3.30 -5.48 -0.73
CA SER A 39 -2.01 -4.99 -0.22
C SER A 39 -1.75 -5.43 1.22
N ILE A 40 -2.75 -5.33 2.10
CA ILE A 40 -2.65 -5.76 3.51
C ILE A 40 -2.44 -7.27 3.59
N ILE A 41 -3.23 -8.07 2.84
CA ILE A 41 -3.11 -9.52 2.81
C ILE A 41 -1.73 -9.93 2.30
N GLY A 42 -1.24 -9.29 1.23
CA GLY A 42 0.08 -9.56 0.65
C GLY A 42 1.23 -9.36 1.63
N ALA A 43 1.24 -8.25 2.39
CA ALA A 43 2.26 -8.04 3.42
C ALA A 43 2.08 -8.97 4.63
N GLY A 44 0.82 -9.25 5.00
CA GLY A 44 0.50 -10.11 6.15
C GLY A 44 0.88 -11.57 5.94
N ILE A 45 0.55 -12.17 4.79
CA ILE A 45 0.83 -13.58 4.53
C ILE A 45 2.33 -13.90 4.53
N MET A 46 3.17 -12.93 4.16
CA MET A 46 4.62 -13.09 4.18
C MET A 46 5.22 -13.02 5.59
N SER A 47 4.59 -12.28 6.51
CA SER A 47 5.15 -11.97 7.84
C SER A 47 4.52 -12.77 8.98
N VAL A 48 3.21 -13.02 8.96
CA VAL A 48 2.46 -13.66 10.05
C VAL A 48 3.04 -15.03 10.46
N PRO A 49 3.39 -15.95 9.54
CA PRO A 49 3.95 -17.25 9.93
C PRO A 49 5.30 -17.12 10.65
N ALA A 50 6.16 -16.20 10.18
CA ALA A 50 7.46 -15.95 10.79
C ALA A 50 7.31 -15.31 12.19
N THR A 51 6.38 -14.35 12.34
CA THR A 51 6.08 -13.74 13.63
C THR A 51 5.57 -14.77 14.63
N LEU A 52 4.66 -15.65 14.22
CA LEU A 52 4.15 -16.74 15.07
C LEU A 52 5.26 -17.71 15.49
N LYS A 53 6.19 -18.03 14.57
CA LYS A 53 7.33 -18.91 14.85
C LYS A 53 8.32 -18.32 15.85
N VAL A 54 8.60 -17.01 15.77
CA VAL A 54 9.61 -16.35 16.61
C VAL A 54 9.05 -15.92 17.97
N LEU A 55 7.84 -15.35 18.00
CA LEU A 55 7.22 -14.87 19.23
C LEU A 55 6.47 -15.96 19.98
N GLY A 56 5.99 -17.00 19.28
CA GLY A 56 5.02 -17.96 19.79
C GLY A 56 3.57 -17.48 19.59
N VAL A 57 2.63 -18.42 19.61
CA VAL A 57 1.23 -18.18 19.19
C VAL A 57 0.50 -17.20 20.11
N ILE A 58 0.57 -17.39 21.43
CA ILE A 58 -0.16 -16.57 22.40
C ILE A 58 0.27 -15.09 22.37
N PRO A 59 1.56 -14.73 22.51
CA PRO A 59 1.98 -13.33 22.48
C PRO A 59 1.81 -12.69 21.10
N ALA A 60 2.01 -13.44 20.01
CA ALA A 60 1.75 -12.92 18.66
C ALA A 60 0.26 -12.58 18.45
N PHE A 61 -0.66 -13.42 18.96
CA PHE A 61 -2.10 -13.14 18.87
C PHE A 61 -2.50 -11.88 19.65
N VAL A 62 -1.97 -11.70 20.87
CA VAL A 62 -2.19 -10.48 21.66
C VAL A 62 -1.65 -9.25 20.91
N LEU A 63 -0.47 -9.36 20.30
CA LEU A 63 0.12 -8.27 19.52
C LEU A 63 -0.74 -7.93 18.28
N ILE A 64 -1.28 -8.93 17.59
CA ILE A 64 -2.19 -8.72 16.44
C ILE A 64 -3.43 -7.95 16.87
N ILE A 65 -4.06 -8.29 17.99
CA ILE A 65 -5.21 -7.55 18.52
C ILE A 65 -4.82 -6.09 18.84
N LEU A 66 -3.67 -5.89 19.49
CA LEU A 66 -3.20 -4.54 19.82
C LEU A 66 -2.94 -3.69 18.57
N VAL A 67 -2.30 -4.28 17.54
CA VAL A 67 -2.07 -3.61 16.26
C VAL A 67 -3.40 -3.34 15.55
N ALA A 68 -4.35 -4.26 15.59
CA ALA A 68 -5.68 -4.04 15.00
C ALA A 68 -6.39 -2.84 15.63
N LEU A 69 -6.34 -2.70 16.95
CA LEU A 69 -6.87 -1.52 17.66
C LEU A 69 -6.12 -0.23 17.26
N LEU A 70 -4.79 -0.27 17.17
CA LEU A 70 -4.00 0.88 16.72
C LEU A 70 -4.35 1.32 15.29
N VAL A 71 -4.57 0.35 14.39
CA VAL A 71 -4.96 0.61 12.99
C VAL A 71 -6.35 1.23 12.93
N ASP A 72 -7.31 0.72 13.71
CA ASP A 72 -8.67 1.27 13.75
C ASP A 72 -8.67 2.75 14.19
N ILE A 73 -7.97 3.06 15.30
CA ILE A 73 -7.79 4.43 15.78
C ILE A 73 -7.11 5.30 14.73
N SER A 74 -6.07 4.78 14.06
CA SER A 74 -5.32 5.53 13.04
C SER A 74 -6.17 5.84 11.80
N VAL A 75 -6.96 4.88 11.34
CA VAL A 75 -7.86 5.06 10.18
C VAL A 75 -8.96 6.05 10.53
N GLU A 76 -9.57 5.93 11.71
CA GLU A 76 -10.59 6.89 12.17
C GLU A 76 -10.02 8.31 12.24
N PHE A 77 -8.82 8.47 12.81
CA PHE A 77 -8.13 9.75 12.87
C PHE A 77 -7.87 10.32 11.46
N MET A 78 -7.35 9.50 10.55
CA MET A 78 -7.09 9.90 9.16
C MET A 78 -8.37 10.35 8.46
N LEU A 79 -9.47 9.61 8.60
CA LEU A 79 -10.75 9.95 7.98
C LEU A 79 -11.34 11.24 8.56
N ARG A 80 -11.28 11.43 9.88
CA ARG A 80 -11.74 12.66 10.54
C ARG A 80 -10.98 13.89 10.07
N LEU A 81 -9.66 13.76 9.88
CA LEU A 81 -8.84 14.85 9.34
C LEU A 81 -9.11 15.09 7.85
N THR A 82 -9.26 14.02 7.06
CA THR A 82 -9.50 14.12 5.61
C THR A 82 -10.85 14.75 5.31
N TYR A 83 -11.84 14.55 6.19
CA TYR A 83 -13.15 15.20 6.05
C TYR A 83 -13.13 16.69 6.42
N ARG A 84 -12.19 17.11 7.29
CA ARG A 84 -12.08 18.50 7.76
C ARG A 84 -11.12 19.34 6.92
N GLY A 85 -10.11 18.73 6.32
CA GLY A 85 -9.11 19.41 5.48
C GLY A 85 -9.32 19.17 3.99
N GLU A 86 -8.64 19.95 3.15
CA GLU A 86 -8.65 19.77 1.69
C GLU A 86 -7.48 18.91 1.16
N SER A 87 -6.69 18.36 2.09
CA SER A 87 -5.46 17.64 1.80
C SER A 87 -5.70 16.24 1.21
N LYS A 88 -5.10 15.96 0.04
CA LYS A 88 -5.23 14.66 -0.66
C LYS A 88 -4.09 13.67 -0.38
N THR A 89 -3.07 14.05 0.41
CA THR A 89 -1.91 13.20 0.70
C THR A 89 -1.66 13.09 2.20
N TYR A 90 -1.11 11.97 2.66
CA TYR A 90 -0.76 11.73 4.07
C TYR A 90 0.14 12.82 4.65
N ALA A 91 1.14 13.25 3.87
CA ALA A 91 2.07 14.29 4.28
C ALA A 91 1.37 15.66 4.40
N ALA A 92 0.48 16.01 3.46
CA ALA A 92 -0.27 17.26 3.52
C ALA A 92 -1.28 17.25 4.68
N LEU A 93 -1.97 16.13 4.89
CA LEU A 93 -2.92 15.95 5.98
C LEU A 93 -2.25 16.12 7.35
N MET A 94 -1.06 15.55 7.50
CA MET A 94 -0.26 15.69 8.72
C MET A 94 0.34 17.10 8.86
N ASN A 95 0.66 17.78 7.74
CA ASN A 95 1.11 19.17 7.75
C ASN A 95 0.02 20.12 8.25
N GLU A 96 -1.22 19.89 7.84
CA GLU A 96 -2.38 20.70 8.25
C GLU A 96 -2.69 20.50 9.74
N SER A 97 -2.50 19.29 10.26
CA SER A 97 -2.88 18.93 11.63
C SER A 97 -1.79 19.13 12.68
N PHE A 98 -0.51 18.88 12.31
CA PHE A 98 0.64 18.91 13.22
C PHE A 98 1.79 19.79 12.70
N GLY A 99 1.57 20.52 11.62
CA GLY A 99 2.60 21.34 10.99
C GLY A 99 3.66 20.52 10.24
N LYS A 100 4.70 21.24 9.79
CA LYS A 100 5.75 20.67 8.93
C LYS A 100 6.50 19.51 9.57
N ILE A 101 6.67 19.52 10.89
CA ILE A 101 7.39 18.47 11.62
C ILE A 101 6.62 17.14 11.50
N GLY A 102 5.31 17.15 11.71
CA GLY A 102 4.48 15.96 11.55
C GLY A 102 4.51 15.44 10.11
N SER A 103 4.41 16.34 9.14
CA SER A 103 4.48 16.00 7.70
C SER A 103 5.77 15.24 7.36
N VAL A 104 6.92 15.78 7.77
CA VAL A 104 8.23 15.17 7.53
C VAL A 104 8.37 13.84 8.27
N ALA A 105 7.89 13.75 9.51
CA ALA A 105 7.93 12.50 10.28
C ALA A 105 7.14 11.37 9.59
N VAL A 106 5.94 11.66 9.09
CA VAL A 106 5.12 10.69 8.34
C VAL A 106 5.78 10.32 7.01
N GLN A 107 6.35 11.28 6.28
CA GLN A 107 7.09 10.99 5.04
C GLN A 107 8.27 10.06 5.29
N ILE A 108 9.07 10.31 6.33
CA ILE A 108 10.20 9.46 6.69
C ILE A 108 9.70 8.06 7.09
N CYS A 109 8.64 7.97 7.89
CA CYS A 109 8.05 6.69 8.29
C CYS A 109 7.61 5.88 7.06
N ILE A 110 6.84 6.49 6.14
CA ILE A 110 6.40 5.85 4.90
C ILE A 110 7.60 5.41 4.06
N MET A 111 8.65 6.23 3.96
CA MET A 111 9.86 5.90 3.21
C MET A 111 10.56 4.67 3.80
N ILE A 112 10.74 4.62 5.12
CA ILE A 112 11.38 3.48 5.81
C ILE A 112 10.54 2.21 5.64
N THR A 113 9.21 2.29 5.80
CA THR A 113 8.33 1.13 5.63
C THR A 113 8.34 0.59 4.20
N ASN A 114 8.29 1.48 3.20
CA ASN A 114 8.38 1.06 1.79
C ASN A 114 9.75 0.45 1.49
N LEU A 115 10.84 1.06 1.96
CA LEU A 115 12.18 0.52 1.78
C LEU A 115 12.33 -0.86 2.45
N GLY A 116 11.79 -1.04 3.65
CA GLY A 116 11.80 -2.32 4.36
C GLY A 116 11.01 -3.41 3.63
N CYS A 117 9.80 -3.09 3.17
CA CYS A 117 9.00 -4.03 2.34
C CYS A 117 9.73 -4.38 1.05
N LEU A 118 10.36 -3.40 0.41
CA LEU A 118 11.13 -3.60 -0.81
C LEU A 118 12.28 -4.57 -0.59
N ILE A 119 13.08 -4.36 0.47
CA ILE A 119 14.17 -5.27 0.85
C ILE A 119 13.62 -6.67 1.17
N MET A 120 12.52 -6.77 1.90
CA MET A 120 11.88 -8.07 2.19
C MET A 120 11.47 -8.81 0.92
N TYR A 121 10.83 -8.12 -0.04
CA TYR A 121 10.48 -8.72 -1.32
C TYR A 121 11.73 -9.18 -2.09
N LEU A 122 12.82 -8.41 -2.07
CA LEU A 122 14.08 -8.82 -2.69
C LEU A 122 14.66 -10.09 -2.06
N ILE A 123 14.62 -10.21 -0.73
CA ILE A 123 15.10 -11.40 -0.01
C ILE A 123 14.23 -12.60 -0.38
N ILE A 124 12.90 -12.46 -0.35
CA ILE A 124 11.97 -13.56 -0.68
C ILE A 124 12.18 -14.02 -2.12
N ILE A 125 12.26 -13.09 -3.08
CA ILE A 125 12.53 -13.43 -4.49
C ILE A 125 13.90 -14.11 -4.61
N GLY A 126 14.93 -13.57 -3.97
CA GLY A 126 16.27 -14.17 -3.97
C GLY A 126 16.27 -15.59 -3.40
N ASP A 127 15.57 -15.82 -2.30
CA ASP A 127 15.46 -17.13 -1.65
C ASP A 127 14.65 -18.12 -2.51
N VAL A 128 13.56 -17.69 -3.15
CA VAL A 128 12.76 -18.51 -4.10
C VAL A 128 13.57 -18.89 -5.33
N LEU A 129 14.40 -17.96 -5.82
CA LEU A 129 15.10 -18.09 -7.09
C LEU A 129 16.41 -18.89 -6.95
N SER A 130 17.16 -18.66 -5.88
CA SER A 130 18.45 -19.29 -5.55
C SER A 130 18.30 -20.62 -4.81
N GLY A 131 17.16 -20.87 -4.15
CA GLY A 131 16.96 -22.06 -3.32
C GLY A 131 17.67 -21.95 -1.97
N GLN A 132 17.21 -22.73 -0.99
CA GLN A 132 17.73 -22.72 0.37
C GLN A 132 18.05 -24.15 0.81
N GLY A 133 19.35 -24.43 1.00
CA GLY A 133 19.84 -25.71 1.53
C GLY A 133 19.61 -26.91 0.60
N GLU A 134 18.56 -27.69 0.89
CA GLU A 134 18.28 -29.00 0.27
C GLU A 134 17.33 -28.92 -0.93
N HIS A 135 16.69 -27.76 -1.17
CA HIS A 135 15.85 -27.53 -2.35
C HIS A 135 16.60 -26.69 -3.39
N LEU A 136 16.75 -27.23 -4.60
CA LEU A 136 17.21 -26.47 -5.75
C LEU A 136 16.22 -25.33 -6.00
N GLY A 137 16.72 -24.09 -6.03
CA GLY A 137 15.92 -22.94 -6.46
C GLY A 137 15.52 -23.05 -7.92
N VAL A 138 14.52 -22.28 -8.33
CA VAL A 138 13.99 -22.32 -9.71
C VAL A 138 15.10 -22.10 -10.75
N LEU A 139 16.09 -21.24 -10.47
CA LEU A 139 17.24 -21.08 -11.37
C LEU A 139 18.20 -22.25 -11.34
N GLN A 140 18.36 -22.89 -10.19
CA GLN A 140 19.30 -24.00 -10.02
C GLN A 140 18.78 -25.28 -10.69
N GLU A 141 17.45 -25.43 -10.75
CA GLU A 141 16.74 -26.50 -11.44
C GLU A 141 16.74 -26.30 -12.98
N TRP A 142 16.69 -25.04 -13.46
CA TRP A 142 16.62 -24.73 -14.90
C TRP A 142 17.98 -24.45 -15.56
N LEU A 143 18.95 -23.87 -14.84
CA LEU A 143 20.27 -23.46 -15.36
C LEU A 143 21.45 -24.26 -14.77
N GLY A 144 21.21 -25.17 -13.84
CA GLY A 144 22.24 -25.96 -13.18
C GLY A 144 22.99 -25.23 -12.04
N ILE A 145 23.79 -25.98 -11.28
CA ILE A 145 24.58 -25.46 -10.16
C ILE A 145 25.81 -24.69 -10.69
N HIS A 146 25.67 -23.38 -10.89
CA HIS A 146 26.78 -22.48 -11.22
C HIS A 146 27.04 -21.48 -10.09
N TRP A 147 28.31 -21.07 -9.91
CA TRP A 147 28.76 -20.16 -8.84
C TRP A 147 28.04 -18.78 -8.86
N TRP A 148 27.55 -18.34 -10.01
CA TRP A 148 26.75 -17.11 -10.16
C TRP A 148 25.33 -17.21 -9.62
N ASN A 149 24.84 -18.40 -9.29
CA ASN A 149 23.50 -18.59 -8.74
C ASN A 149 23.45 -18.46 -7.20
N SER A 150 24.45 -17.80 -6.61
CA SER A 150 24.53 -17.58 -5.17
C SER A 150 23.59 -16.45 -4.74
N ARG A 151 22.94 -16.59 -3.58
CA ARG A 151 22.04 -15.59 -2.97
C ARG A 151 22.56 -14.15 -3.02
N ASN A 152 23.86 -13.95 -2.77
CA ASN A 152 24.49 -12.62 -2.81
C ASN A 152 24.53 -12.03 -4.23
N PHE A 153 24.70 -12.84 -5.27
CA PHE A 153 24.74 -12.39 -6.66
C PHE A 153 23.32 -12.08 -7.17
N ALA A 154 22.31 -12.87 -6.79
CA ALA A 154 20.91 -12.58 -7.09
C ALA A 154 20.47 -11.25 -6.45
N ILE A 155 20.80 -11.02 -5.17
CA ILE A 155 20.49 -9.77 -4.47
C ILE A 155 21.26 -8.60 -5.11
N LEU A 156 22.56 -8.77 -5.42
CA LEU A 156 23.37 -7.73 -6.06
C LEU A 156 22.87 -7.40 -7.47
N PHE A 157 22.46 -8.40 -8.23
CA PHE A 157 21.87 -8.22 -9.56
C PHE A 157 20.56 -7.44 -9.47
N ILE A 158 19.64 -7.79 -8.58
CA ILE A 158 18.38 -7.07 -8.46
C ILE A 158 18.62 -5.64 -7.95
N VAL A 159 19.57 -5.43 -7.03
CA VAL A 159 19.96 -4.08 -6.60
C VAL A 159 20.55 -3.28 -7.78
N LEU A 160 21.39 -3.88 -8.62
CA LEU A 160 22.06 -3.20 -9.73
C LEU A 160 21.14 -2.97 -10.95
N PHE A 161 20.24 -3.91 -11.25
CA PHE A 161 19.39 -3.88 -12.45
C PHE A 161 17.95 -3.44 -12.20
N VAL A 162 17.46 -3.45 -10.96
CA VAL A 162 16.10 -3.00 -10.61
C VAL A 162 16.14 -1.80 -9.68
N MET A 163 16.88 -1.86 -8.56
CA MET A 163 16.95 -0.73 -7.62
C MET A 163 17.75 0.44 -8.18
N LEU A 164 18.92 0.19 -8.77
CA LEU A 164 19.77 1.23 -9.32
C LEU A 164 19.03 2.05 -10.39
N PRO A 165 18.33 1.47 -11.39
CA PRO A 165 17.55 2.26 -12.32
C PRO A 165 16.35 2.94 -11.65
N LEU A 166 15.69 2.34 -10.65
CA LEU A 166 14.60 3.01 -9.90
C LEU A 166 15.10 4.22 -9.11
N VAL A 167 16.28 4.12 -8.51
CA VAL A 167 16.94 5.19 -7.72
C VAL A 167 17.52 6.26 -8.66
N LEU A 168 18.03 5.86 -9.83
CA LEU A 168 18.50 6.74 -10.90
C LEU A 168 17.35 7.39 -11.70
N TYR A 169 16.12 6.86 -11.61
CA TYR A 169 14.90 7.52 -12.11
C TYR A 169 14.52 8.68 -11.20
N ARG A 170 15.50 9.51 -10.85
CA ARG A 170 15.29 10.81 -10.26
C ARG A 170 14.78 11.72 -11.37
N ARG A 171 13.45 11.79 -11.46
CA ARG A 171 12.68 12.95 -11.94
C ARG A 171 12.63 13.13 -13.46
N ILE A 172 11.58 12.57 -14.06
CA ILE A 172 10.88 13.14 -15.23
C ILE A 172 9.38 12.94 -14.98
N GLY A 173 8.49 13.92 -14.88
CA GLY A 173 8.56 15.37 -14.89
C GLY A 173 7.27 15.94 -14.27
N GLN A 174 7.33 17.23 -13.92
CA GLN A 174 6.27 18.12 -13.38
C GLN A 174 5.76 17.83 -11.96
#